data_AF-A0A7I8VWN8-F1
#
_entry.id   AF-A0A7I8VWN8-F1
#
_cell.length_a   1.000
_cell.length_b   1.000
_cell.length_c   1.000
_cell.angle_alpha   90.00
_cell.angle_beta   90.00
_cell.angle_gamma   90.00
#
_symmetry.space_group_name_H-M   'P 1'
#
loop_
_entity.id
_entity.type
_entity.pdbx_description
1 polymer ?
#
loop_
_entity_poly.entity_id
_entity_poly.type
_entity_poly.pdbx_seq_one_letter_code
_entity_poly.pdbx_strand_id
1 'polypeptide(L)'
;MSEQLPNNSEMSTPTTPVTPATPRIGQLKNTPPAKAVRRTPPPGSSLNSLAAPKPPRDVQGMSKYSQLLEVIEDIGNDIRPTYAGNKSSSERLKKGIAQAKLLVRECLIECGKNARS
;
A
#
# COMPACT_ATOMS: atom_id res chain seq x y z
N MET A 1 -18.26 56.73 -33.60
CA MET A 1 -16.99 56.54 -32.86
C MET A 1 -17.26 55.37 -31.92
N SER A 2 -17.14 54.11 -32.35
CA SER A 2 -15.86 53.43 -32.67
C SER A 2 -14.97 53.38 -31.42
N GLU A 3 -14.47 52.27 -30.87
CA GLU A 3 -14.53 50.82 -31.22
C GLU A 3 -13.93 50.00 -30.03
N GLN A 4 -13.97 48.67 -29.88
CA GLN A 4 -14.37 47.49 -30.69
C GLN A 4 -14.76 46.29 -29.76
N LEU A 5 -15.07 45.11 -30.33
CA LEU A 5 -15.38 43.78 -29.74
C LEU A 5 -14.61 43.31 -28.47
N PRO A 6 -15.23 42.41 -27.65
CA PRO A 6 -14.51 41.58 -26.67
C PRO A 6 -13.68 40.48 -27.36
N ASN A 7 -12.45 40.25 -26.88
CA ASN A 7 -11.56 39.21 -27.42
C ASN A 7 -11.94 37.81 -26.89
N ASN A 8 -12.64 37.03 -27.72
CA ASN A 8 -12.96 35.63 -27.46
C ASN A 8 -11.74 34.73 -27.78
N SER A 9 -10.89 34.48 -26.79
CA SER A 9 -9.76 33.54 -26.94
C SER A 9 -10.23 32.09 -26.75
N GLU A 10 -10.83 31.54 -27.81
CA GLU A 10 -11.24 30.14 -27.90
C GLU A 10 -10.02 29.21 -27.88
N MET A 11 -9.73 28.62 -26.72
CA MET A 11 -8.79 27.50 -26.59
C MET A 11 -9.34 26.30 -27.36
N SER A 12 -8.81 26.05 -28.56
CA SER A 12 -9.30 24.99 -29.43
C SER A 12 -9.13 23.60 -28.79
N THR A 13 -10.23 22.84 -28.72
CA THR A 13 -10.19 21.44 -28.33
C THR A 13 -9.75 20.56 -29.52
N PRO A 14 -8.82 19.61 -29.33
CA PRO A 14 -8.53 18.61 -30.35
C PRO A 14 -9.64 17.55 -30.36
N THR A 15 -10.71 17.80 -31.12
CA THR A 15 -11.69 16.76 -31.47
C THR A 15 -11.28 16.14 -32.80
N THR A 16 -10.94 14.86 -32.80
CA THR A 16 -10.93 14.02 -34.02
C THR A 16 -11.68 12.71 -33.77
N PRO A 17 -12.43 12.20 -34.76
CA PRO A 17 -13.51 11.23 -34.54
C PRO A 17 -13.06 9.76 -34.45
N VAL A 18 -14.00 8.97 -33.94
CA VAL A 18 -13.99 7.51 -33.84
C VAL A 18 -13.93 6.81 -35.22
N THR A 19 -13.29 5.64 -35.27
CA THR A 19 -13.39 4.69 -36.40
C THR A 19 -13.92 3.33 -35.90
N PRO A 20 -15.09 2.86 -36.36
CA PRO A 20 -15.62 1.54 -36.03
C PRO A 20 -15.29 0.46 -37.10
N ALA A 21 -15.56 -0.80 -36.74
CA ALA A 21 -15.64 -2.00 -37.58
C ALA A 21 -14.34 -2.69 -38.06
N THR A 22 -14.05 -3.84 -37.46
CA THR A 22 -13.99 -5.14 -38.19
C THR A 22 -14.16 -6.30 -37.20
N PRO A 23 -15.29 -7.03 -37.20
CA PRO A 23 -15.40 -8.31 -36.52
C PRO A 23 -14.96 -9.45 -37.47
N ARG A 24 -13.87 -10.16 -37.18
CA ARG A 24 -13.51 -11.40 -37.88
C ARG A 24 -13.68 -12.62 -36.98
N ILE A 25 -14.93 -13.05 -36.87
CA ILE A 25 -15.27 -14.35 -36.28
C ILE A 25 -14.96 -15.44 -37.33
N GLY A 26 -14.12 -16.42 -36.99
CA GLY A 26 -13.90 -17.56 -37.87
C GLY A 26 -12.66 -18.41 -37.58
N GLN A 27 -12.91 -19.55 -36.91
CA GLN A 27 -12.37 -20.88 -37.24
C GLN A 27 -11.25 -21.49 -36.36
N LEU A 28 -11.69 -22.08 -35.24
CA LEU A 28 -11.52 -23.50 -34.89
C LEU A 28 -10.37 -24.28 -35.57
N LYS A 29 -9.34 -24.68 -34.80
CA LYS A 29 -9.02 -26.11 -34.47
C LYS A 29 -7.68 -26.30 -33.73
N ASN A 30 -7.62 -27.37 -32.94
CA ASN A 30 -6.55 -27.72 -31.99
C ASN A 30 -5.24 -28.18 -32.66
N THR A 31 -4.08 -27.83 -32.06
CA THR A 31 -3.05 -28.78 -31.53
C THR A 31 -1.72 -28.04 -31.23
N PRO A 32 -1.11 -28.22 -30.04
CA PRO A 32 0.25 -27.73 -29.77
C PRO A 32 1.32 -28.80 -30.07
N PRO A 33 2.30 -28.54 -30.96
CA PRO A 33 3.49 -29.38 -31.07
C PRO A 33 4.50 -29.03 -29.95
N ALA A 34 4.77 -29.97 -29.06
CA ALA A 34 5.70 -29.77 -27.95
C ALA A 34 7.17 -29.87 -28.39
N LYS A 35 7.94 -28.78 -28.24
CA LYS A 35 9.40 -28.77 -28.00
C LYS A 35 9.73 -27.56 -27.11
N ALA A 36 9.91 -27.71 -25.79
CA ALA A 36 11.07 -28.28 -25.10
C ALA A 36 12.32 -27.36 -25.03
N VAL A 37 12.19 -26.23 -24.31
CA VAL A 37 13.32 -25.63 -23.57
C VAL A 37 12.87 -25.42 -22.12
N ARG A 38 13.02 -26.45 -21.29
CA ARG A 38 12.78 -26.36 -19.84
C ARG A 38 14.01 -25.73 -19.19
N ARG A 39 13.99 -24.41 -18.98
CA ARG A 39 14.81 -23.82 -17.91
C ARG A 39 14.21 -24.27 -16.59
N THR A 40 14.86 -25.20 -15.91
CA THR A 40 14.47 -25.72 -14.60
C THR A 40 14.52 -24.60 -13.55
N PRO A 41 13.39 -24.24 -12.91
CA PRO A 41 13.44 -23.53 -11.64
C PRO A 41 13.99 -24.51 -10.59
N PRO A 42 14.90 -24.09 -9.69
CA PRO A 42 15.35 -24.95 -8.61
C PRO A 42 14.20 -25.19 -7.60
N PRO A 43 13.83 -26.46 -7.30
CA PRO A 43 12.89 -26.77 -6.23
C PRO A 43 13.67 -26.87 -4.91
N GLY A 44 13.87 -25.76 -4.20
CA GLY A 44 14.84 -25.81 -3.09
C GLY A 44 15.02 -24.60 -2.20
N SER A 45 13.96 -23.89 -1.82
CA SER A 45 13.96 -23.09 -0.57
C SER A 45 12.55 -22.62 -0.18
N SER A 46 11.62 -23.56 -0.01
CA SER A 46 10.48 -23.35 0.90
C SER A 46 11.00 -23.35 2.34
N LEU A 47 11.81 -22.35 2.69
CA LEU A 47 12.01 -21.98 4.08
C LEU A 47 10.69 -21.39 4.55
N ASN A 48 9.85 -22.30 5.02
CA ASN A 48 8.64 -22.04 5.77
C ASN A 48 9.01 -21.00 6.83
N SER A 49 8.66 -19.74 6.59
CA SER A 49 8.92 -18.68 7.57
C SER A 49 8.10 -19.07 8.78
N LEU A 50 8.78 -19.53 9.83
CA LEU A 50 8.19 -19.94 11.09
C LEU A 50 7.66 -18.67 11.76
N ALA A 51 6.52 -18.20 11.24
CA ALA A 51 5.62 -17.30 11.90
C ALA A 51 5.08 -18.06 13.11
N ALA A 52 5.88 -18.10 14.17
CA ALA A 52 5.43 -18.49 15.49
C ALA A 52 4.11 -17.73 15.72
N PRO A 53 3.02 -18.43 16.07
CA PRO A 53 1.75 -17.77 16.29
C PRO A 53 1.95 -16.78 17.42
N LYS A 54 2.00 -15.49 17.06
CA LYS A 54 2.01 -14.39 18.03
C LYS A 54 0.77 -14.62 18.89
N PRO A 55 0.88 -14.79 20.21
CA PRO A 55 -0.28 -15.06 21.04
C PRO A 55 -1.31 -13.95 20.82
N PRO A 56 -2.63 -14.26 20.93
CA PRO A 56 -3.66 -13.23 20.84
C PRO A 56 -3.29 -12.12 21.82
N ARG A 57 -3.07 -10.92 21.29
CA ARG A 57 -2.60 -9.78 22.09
C ARG A 57 -3.80 -9.21 22.82
N ASP A 58 -4.08 -9.74 24.01
CA ASP A 58 -5.06 -9.17 24.91
C ASP A 58 -4.67 -7.72 25.26
N VAL A 59 -5.33 -6.78 24.60
CA VAL A 59 -5.16 -5.33 24.79
C VAL A 59 -5.53 -4.92 26.23
N GLN A 60 -6.28 -5.77 26.95
CA GLN A 60 -6.64 -5.61 28.35
C GLN A 60 -5.53 -6.06 29.31
N GLY A 61 -4.38 -5.38 29.26
CA GLY A 61 -3.30 -5.62 30.22
C GLY A 61 -1.90 -5.17 29.79
N MET A 62 -1.70 -4.82 28.52
CA MET A 62 -0.42 -4.29 28.05
C MET A 62 -0.16 -2.88 28.62
N SER A 63 1.01 -2.70 29.24
CA SER A 63 1.49 -1.38 29.67
C SER A 63 1.61 -0.43 28.48
N LYS A 64 1.58 0.89 28.73
CA LYS A 64 1.69 1.90 27.65
C LYS A 64 2.98 1.75 26.85
N TYR A 65 4.04 1.28 27.50
CA TYR A 65 5.31 0.92 26.86
C TYR A 65 5.18 -0.29 25.91
N SER A 66 4.53 -1.38 26.35
CA SER A 66 4.32 -2.56 25.51
C SER A 66 3.48 -2.23 24.26
N GLN A 67 2.42 -1.44 24.42
CA GLN A 67 1.61 -0.95 23.31
C GLN A 67 2.42 -0.05 22.36
N LEU A 68 3.37 0.73 22.87
CA LEU A 68 4.23 1.61 22.06
C LEU A 68 5.22 0.80 21.20
N LEU A 69 5.82 -0.26 21.75
CA LEU A 69 6.73 -1.13 21.00
C LEU A 69 6.01 -1.77 19.80
N GLU A 70 4.78 -2.26 19.98
CA GLU A 70 3.98 -2.84 18.89
C GLU A 70 3.68 -1.84 17.78
N VAL A 71 3.29 -0.61 18.13
CA VAL A 71 3.04 0.44 17.12
C VAL A 71 4.33 0.77 16.34
N ILE A 72 5.50 0.70 16.97
CA ILE A 72 6.80 0.90 16.30
C ILE A 72 7.12 -0.26 15.34
N GLU A 73 6.84 -1.51 15.71
CA GLU A 73 6.97 -2.67 14.81
C GLU A 73 6.09 -2.51 13.56
N ASP A 74 4.83 -2.13 13.74
CA ASP A 74 3.87 -1.94 12.65
C ASP A 74 4.24 -0.77 11.73
N ILE A 75 4.69 0.36 12.28
CA ILE A 75 5.30 1.45 11.51
C ILE A 75 6.44 0.91 10.63
N GLY A 76 7.36 0.13 11.20
CA GLY A 76 8.49 -0.45 10.48
C GLY A 76 8.09 -1.34 9.31
N ASN A 77 7.00 -2.11 9.47
CA ASN A 77 6.48 -2.99 8.42
C ASN A 77 5.89 -2.21 7.22
N ASP A 78 5.25 -1.06 7.45
CA ASP A 78 4.63 -0.26 6.38
C ASP A 78 5.62 0.63 5.60
N ILE A 79 6.87 0.81 6.08
CA ILE A 79 7.89 1.64 5.41
C ILE A 79 8.18 1.17 3.98
N ARG A 80 8.54 -0.12 3.80
CA ARG A 80 8.90 -0.66 2.47
C ARG A 80 7.73 -0.60 1.47
N PRO A 81 6.51 -1.06 1.81
CA PRO A 81 5.34 -0.88 0.95
C PRO A 81 5.00 0.58 0.62
N THR A 82 5.24 1.51 1.54
CA THR A 82 5.00 2.95 1.29
C THR A 82 5.94 3.49 0.20
N TYR A 83 7.24 3.13 0.23
CA TYR A 83 8.17 3.50 -0.84
C TYR A 83 7.85 2.86 -2.19
N ALA A 84 7.17 1.69 -2.20
CA ALA A 84 6.63 1.07 -3.41
C ALA A 84 5.32 1.72 -3.91
N GLY A 85 4.87 2.82 -3.30
CA GLY A 85 3.67 3.56 -3.71
C GLY A 85 2.34 3.00 -3.19
N ASN A 86 2.35 2.06 -2.22
CA ASN A 86 1.11 1.53 -1.66
C ASN A 86 0.38 2.60 -0.82
N LYS A 87 -0.76 3.07 -1.33
CA LYS A 87 -1.60 4.11 -0.70
C LYS A 87 -2.07 3.71 0.70
N SER A 88 -2.47 2.45 0.91
CA SER A 88 -2.97 1.99 2.21
C SER A 88 -1.87 1.97 3.28
N SER A 89 -0.68 1.46 2.93
CA SER A 89 0.49 1.52 3.81
C SER A 89 0.93 2.96 4.11
N SER A 90 0.87 3.87 3.14
CA SER A 90 1.15 5.29 3.38
C SER A 90 0.19 5.91 4.42
N GLU A 91 -1.10 5.57 4.37
CA GLU A 91 -2.05 5.99 5.39
C GLU A 91 -1.78 5.37 6.76
N ARG A 92 -1.52 4.07 6.82
CA ARG A 92 -1.20 3.36 8.06
C ARG A 92 0.07 3.91 8.70
N LEU A 93 1.13 4.13 7.92
CA LEU A 93 2.38 4.74 8.38
C LEU A 93 2.14 6.11 9.02
N LYS A 94 1.37 6.99 8.36
CA LYS A 94 0.99 8.31 8.91
C LYS A 94 0.17 8.19 10.21
N LYS A 95 -0.80 7.29 10.25
CA LYS A 95 -1.66 7.04 11.43
C LYS A 95 -0.86 6.47 12.60
N GLY A 96 0.00 5.48 12.35
CA GLY A 96 0.90 4.88 13.33
C GLY A 96 1.86 5.89 13.94
N ILE A 97 2.50 6.74 13.13
CA ILE A 97 3.39 7.81 13.64
C ILE A 97 2.62 8.79 14.55
N ALA A 98 1.39 9.16 14.20
CA ALA A 98 0.55 10.02 15.04
C ALA A 98 0.14 9.34 16.36
N GLN A 99 -0.23 8.06 16.29
CA GLN A 99 -0.58 7.22 17.45
C GLN A 99 0.62 7.05 18.40
N ALA A 100 1.80 6.70 17.89
CA ALA A 100 3.03 6.58 18.67
C ALA A 100 3.36 7.89 19.42
N LYS A 101 3.22 9.05 18.76
CA LYS A 101 3.44 10.36 19.40
C LYS A 101 2.48 10.66 20.55
N LEU A 102 1.23 10.20 20.48
CA LEU A 102 0.28 10.32 21.59
C LEU A 102 0.65 9.34 22.71
N LEU A 103 0.92 8.09 22.36
CA LEU A 103 1.20 7.00 23.29
C LEU A 103 2.51 7.21 24.08
N VAL A 104 3.52 7.86 23.49
CA VAL A 104 4.72 8.33 24.21
C VAL A 104 4.37 9.30 25.34
N ARG A 105 3.41 10.22 25.14
CA ARG A 105 2.98 11.15 26.19
C ARG A 105 2.33 10.39 27.35
N GLU A 106 1.46 9.43 27.04
CA GLU A 106 0.83 8.58 28.04
C GLU A 106 1.86 7.72 28.80
N CYS A 107 2.83 7.13 28.09
CA CYS A 107 3.88 6.31 28.68
C CYS A 107 4.77 7.11 29.64
N LEU A 108 5.11 8.36 29.31
CA LEU A 108 5.86 9.25 30.22
C LEU A 108 5.06 9.59 31.49
N ILE A 109 3.75 9.80 31.35
CA ILE A 109 2.85 10.06 32.49
C ILE A 109 2.71 8.81 33.37
N GLU A 110 2.61 7.62 32.78
CA GLU A 110 2.58 6.33 33.48
C GLU A 110 3.87 6.12 34.30
N CYS A 111 5.05 6.26 33.69
CA CYS A 111 6.33 6.19 34.40
C CYS A 111 6.43 7.22 35.54
N GLY A 112 5.97 8.46 35.32
CA GLY A 112 5.98 9.52 36.33
C GLY A 112 5.05 9.27 37.53
N LYS A 113 4.06 8.38 37.40
CA LYS A 113 3.18 7.92 38.49
C LYS A 113 3.76 6.70 39.20
N ASN A 114 4.25 5.72 38.44
CA ASN A 114 4.91 4.53 38.99
C ASN A 114 6.17 4.86 39.81
N ALA A 115 6.89 5.94 39.48
CA ALA A 115 8.06 6.40 40.24
C ALA A 115 7.72 7.20 41.53
N ARG A 116 6.43 7.38 41.85
CA ARG A 116 5.94 8.10 43.05
C ARG A 116 5.04 7.24 43.94
N SER A 117 4.89 5.96 43.61
CA SER A 117 4.10 4.96 44.34
C SER A 117 5.03 4.00 45.07
#